data_AF-A0A6G1B4E7-F1
#
_entry.id   AF-A0A6G1B4E7-F1
#
_cell.length_a   1.000
_cell.length_b   1.000
_cell.length_c   1.000
_cell.angle_alpha   90.00
_cell.angle_beta   90.00
_cell.angle_gamma   90.00
#
_symmetry.space_group_name_H-M   'P 1'
#
loop_
_entity.id
_entity.type
_entity.pdbx_description
1 polymer ?
#
loop_
_entity_poly.entity_id
_entity_poly.type
_entity_poly.pdbx_seq_one_letter_code
_entity_poly.pdbx_strand_id
1 'polypeptide(L)'
;MKMILVRRFRVLILMVFLVACALHIVLDLLPKLERRAVRPSGHNKHTLRILQDFSSDPSSNLTSHSLEKLPAAAEPAEGALQGQDRGGPRPRDPAHRPLLRDPGPRRSVPPPGPSGDSSLLARLFEHPLYQMAIPPLTEDDVLFNVNSDIRFNPKAAAEKADWPREGTENEEFLPTGEAAVDSYPNWLKFHVGINRYELYSRHNPAIEALLRDLSAQKITSVAMKSGGTQLKLIMTFQNYGQALFKPMKKSHCTLSLEGFTVINHWSHPVFSRQTREQETPPDFFYFSDYERHNAEIAAFHLDRILDFRRVPPVAGRMVNMTREIRDVTRDKKLWRTFFISPANNICFYGECSYYCSTEHALCGKPDQIEGSLAAFLPDLSVAKRKTWRNPWRRSYHKRKKAEWEVDPDYCEEVKQTPPYDSSHRVLDVMDMTIFDFLMGNMDRHHYETFEKFGNETFIIHLDNGRGFGKYSHDELSILVPLQQCCRIRKSTYLRLQLLAKEEYKLSLLMAESLRRDRVAPVLYQPHLEALDRRLRVVLQAVRDCVEKDGPHSVVEDDLGPEHRVLPGR
;
A
#
# COMPACT_ATOMS: atom_id res chain seq x y z
N MET A 1 49.89 47.92 -44.48
CA MET A 1 49.67 46.46 -44.35
C MET A 1 48.98 46.01 -43.07
N LYS A 2 49.21 46.62 -41.88
CA LYS A 2 48.59 46.16 -40.61
C LYS A 2 47.06 46.31 -40.49
N MET A 3 46.43 47.33 -41.09
CA MET A 3 44.96 47.51 -41.00
C MET A 3 44.12 46.55 -41.86
N ILE A 4 44.67 46.03 -42.96
CA ILE A 4 43.96 45.11 -43.86
C ILE A 4 43.87 43.71 -43.23
N LEU A 5 44.92 43.31 -42.49
CA LEU A 5 44.97 42.03 -41.79
C LEU A 5 43.95 41.96 -40.63
N VAL A 6 43.81 43.05 -39.87
CA VAL A 6 42.83 43.15 -38.76
C VAL A 6 41.39 43.14 -39.28
N ARG A 7 41.12 43.80 -40.42
CA ARG A 7 39.79 43.73 -41.07
C ARG A 7 39.47 42.33 -41.58
N ARG A 8 40.42 41.64 -42.22
CA ARG A 8 40.24 40.25 -42.69
C ARG A 8 40.05 39.27 -41.52
N PHE A 9 40.75 39.47 -40.41
CA PHE A 9 40.60 38.64 -39.21
C PHE A 9 39.23 38.84 -38.54
N ARG A 10 38.72 40.08 -38.46
CA ARG A 10 37.37 40.37 -37.95
C ARG A 10 36.26 39.79 -38.84
N VAL A 11 36.44 39.84 -40.16
CA VAL A 11 35.51 39.20 -41.10
C VAL A 11 35.54 37.68 -40.95
N LEU A 12 36.72 37.08 -40.74
CA LEU A 12 36.84 35.64 -40.50
C LEU A 12 36.12 35.23 -39.21
N ILE A 13 36.28 35.99 -38.12
CA ILE A 13 35.59 35.73 -36.86
C ILE A 13 34.07 35.86 -37.02
N LEU A 14 33.59 36.90 -37.71
CA LEU A 14 32.17 37.07 -38.01
C LEU A 14 31.61 35.91 -38.85
N MET A 15 32.36 35.43 -39.84
CA MET A 15 31.95 34.28 -40.66
C MET A 15 31.90 32.99 -39.84
N VAL A 16 32.88 32.75 -38.96
CA VAL A 16 32.86 31.59 -38.06
C VAL A 16 31.67 31.67 -37.09
N PHE A 17 31.37 32.86 -36.57
CA PHE A 17 30.22 33.06 -35.68
C PHE A 17 28.89 32.84 -36.40
N LEU A 18 28.76 33.31 -37.64
CA LEU A 18 27.56 33.09 -38.46
C LEU A 18 27.36 31.60 -38.81
N VAL A 19 28.44 30.87 -39.12
CA VAL A 19 28.38 29.43 -39.37
C VAL A 19 28.00 28.67 -38.09
N ALA A 20 28.55 29.05 -36.94
CA ALA A 20 28.18 28.45 -35.66
C ALA A 20 26.70 28.71 -35.30
N CYS A 21 26.21 29.94 -35.48
CA CYS A 21 24.80 30.27 -35.29
C CYS A 21 23.89 29.51 -36.26
N ALA A 22 24.27 29.39 -37.53
CA ALA A 22 23.50 28.62 -38.51
C ALA A 22 23.46 27.12 -38.15
N LEU A 23 24.57 26.55 -37.68
CA LEU A 23 24.64 25.16 -37.25
C LEU A 23 23.76 24.92 -36.00
N HIS A 24 23.76 25.83 -35.03
CA HIS A 24 22.88 25.76 -33.88
C HIS A 24 21.40 25.86 -34.27
N ILE A 25 21.04 26.77 -35.19
CA ILE A 25 19.68 26.88 -35.71
C ILE A 25 19.25 25.59 -36.42
N VAL A 26 20.13 24.98 -37.22
CA VAL A 26 19.85 23.71 -37.90
C VAL A 26 19.69 22.55 -36.91
N LEU A 27 20.57 22.44 -35.91
CA LEU A 27 20.48 21.42 -34.86
C LEU A 27 19.22 21.56 -33.98
N ASP A 28 18.72 22.79 -33.75
CA ASP A 28 17.47 23.03 -33.03
C ASP A 28 16.21 22.84 -33.90
N LEU A 29 16.33 22.94 -35.23
CA LEU A 29 15.22 22.75 -36.18
C LEU A 29 15.07 21.30 -36.66
N LEU A 30 16.14 20.52 -36.68
CA LEU A 30 16.13 19.09 -37.06
C LEU A 30 15.11 18.26 -36.24
N PRO A 31 15.01 18.39 -34.90
CA PRO A 31 14.02 17.67 -34.09
C PRO A 31 12.57 18.10 -34.37
N LYS A 32 12.36 19.29 -34.95
CA LYS A 32 11.02 19.86 -35.24
C LYS A 32 10.51 19.48 -36.63
N LEU A 33 11.42 19.23 -37.58
CA LEU A 33 11.07 18.73 -38.92
C LEU A 33 10.78 17.22 -38.91
N GLU A 34 11.51 16.45 -38.10
CA GLU A 34 11.26 15.02 -37.93
C GLU A 34 9.89 14.73 -37.28
N ARG A 35 9.41 15.65 -36.40
CA ARG A 35 8.04 15.60 -35.85
C ARG A 35 6.93 15.99 -36.83
N ARG A 36 7.24 16.66 -37.96
CA ARG A 36 6.26 17.06 -38.98
C ARG A 36 6.15 16.08 -40.15
N ALA A 37 7.15 15.24 -40.39
CA ALA A 37 7.15 14.26 -41.47
C ALA A 37 6.38 12.96 -41.17
N VAL A 38 5.91 12.76 -39.93
CA VAL A 38 5.10 11.59 -39.55
C VAL A 38 3.65 12.02 -39.27
N ARG A 39 2.88 12.21 -40.34
CA ARG A 39 1.42 12.10 -40.35
C ARG A 39 1.07 10.86 -41.17
N PRO A 40 0.50 9.78 -40.61
CA PRO A 40 -0.09 8.74 -41.43
C PRO A 40 -1.45 9.20 -41.93
N SER A 41 -1.61 9.17 -43.25
CA SER A 41 -2.91 9.12 -43.92
C SER A 41 -3.70 7.92 -43.42
N GLY A 42 -5.01 8.11 -43.22
CA GLY A 42 -5.89 7.11 -42.64
C GLY A 42 -6.13 5.92 -43.58
N HIS A 43 -5.98 4.72 -43.03
CA HIS A 43 -6.78 3.54 -43.38
C HIS A 43 -6.99 2.67 -42.13
N ASN A 44 -8.25 2.24 -41.95
CA ASN A 44 -8.80 1.58 -40.78
C ASN A 44 -8.03 0.35 -40.30
N LYS A 45 -7.52 0.41 -39.04
CA LYS A 45 -7.33 -0.75 -38.16
C LYS A 45 -7.57 -0.32 -36.70
N HIS A 46 -8.78 -0.58 -36.19
CA HIS A 46 -9.11 -0.47 -34.77
C HIS A 46 -8.49 -1.65 -34.02
N THR A 47 -7.29 -1.48 -33.45
CA THR A 47 -6.75 -2.43 -32.46
C THR A 47 -5.67 -1.75 -31.60
N LEU A 48 -5.82 -1.85 -30.28
CA LEU A 48 -4.81 -1.65 -29.21
C LEU A 48 -4.32 -0.22 -28.90
N ARG A 49 -5.16 0.50 -28.15
CA ARG A 49 -4.75 1.46 -27.10
C ARG A 49 -5.71 1.36 -25.92
N ILE A 50 -5.66 0.25 -25.17
CA ILE A 50 -6.34 0.15 -23.87
C ILE A 50 -5.47 -0.75 -22.97
N LEU A 51 -4.59 -0.10 -22.20
CA LEU A 51 -4.03 -0.52 -20.89
C LEU A 51 -2.99 0.54 -20.48
N GLN A 52 -3.49 1.76 -20.30
CA GLN A 52 -2.88 2.81 -19.50
C GLN A 52 -4.00 3.28 -18.60
N ASP A 53 -3.90 2.93 -17.31
CA ASP A 53 -4.35 3.75 -16.18
C ASP A 53 -4.14 2.99 -14.87
N PHE A 54 -2.86 2.88 -14.52
CA PHE A 54 -2.42 2.95 -13.14
C PHE A 54 -1.28 3.98 -13.11
N SER A 55 -1.62 5.22 -12.75
CA SER A 55 -0.77 6.37 -12.44
C SER A 55 -0.23 7.25 -13.59
N SER A 56 -0.45 8.55 -13.38
CA SER A 56 0.17 9.77 -13.97
C SER A 56 -0.16 10.13 -15.42
N ASP A 57 -1.10 11.06 -15.59
CA ASP A 57 -1.14 11.94 -16.76
C ASP A 57 0.07 12.89 -16.77
N PRO A 58 0.73 13.09 -17.93
CA PRO A 58 1.89 13.96 -18.06
C PRO A 58 1.47 15.36 -18.53
N SER A 59 1.26 16.28 -17.60
CA SER A 59 1.25 17.71 -17.93
C SER A 59 1.86 18.55 -16.81
N SER A 60 3.18 18.47 -16.68
CA SER A 60 3.96 19.55 -16.06
C SER A 60 5.38 19.54 -16.61
N ASN A 61 5.61 20.35 -17.64
CA ASN A 61 6.95 20.79 -18.01
C ASN A 61 7.52 21.62 -16.86
N LEU A 62 8.52 21.10 -16.16
CA LEU A 62 9.36 21.90 -15.27
C LEU A 62 10.82 21.60 -15.60
N THR A 63 11.37 22.39 -16.52
CA THR A 63 12.81 22.61 -16.65
C THR A 63 13.25 23.52 -15.51
N SER A 64 14.11 23.06 -14.61
CA SER A 64 14.77 23.89 -13.61
C SER A 64 16.28 23.89 -13.84
N HIS A 65 16.76 24.88 -14.60
CA HIS A 65 18.08 25.44 -14.39
C HIS A 65 17.88 26.78 -13.70
N SER A 66 18.41 26.96 -12.48
CA SER A 66 18.74 28.30 -12.04
C SER A 66 19.85 28.29 -11.00
N LEU A 67 20.82 29.14 -11.31
CA LEU A 67 22.03 29.52 -10.59
C LEU A 67 21.81 29.94 -9.13
N GLU A 68 22.85 29.64 -8.34
CA GLU A 68 23.09 30.12 -6.98
C GLU A 68 23.06 31.65 -6.87
N LYS A 69 22.49 32.14 -5.77
CA LYS A 69 23.00 33.35 -5.08
C LYS A 69 22.56 33.36 -3.62
N LEU A 70 23.53 33.22 -2.71
CA LEU A 70 23.39 33.51 -1.28
C LEU A 70 23.30 35.03 -1.04
N PRO A 71 22.76 35.47 0.12
CA PRO A 71 23.70 35.98 1.12
C PRO A 71 23.37 35.69 2.61
N ALA A 72 24.49 35.54 3.33
CA ALA A 72 24.91 36.07 4.64
C ALA A 72 24.12 35.85 5.96
N ALA A 73 24.92 35.39 6.94
CA ALA A 73 24.65 35.05 8.33
C ALA A 73 24.42 36.23 9.28
N ALA A 74 23.85 35.93 10.44
CA ALA A 74 24.11 36.62 11.71
C ALA A 74 24.13 35.60 12.88
N GLU A 75 25.09 35.80 13.77
CA GLU A 75 25.57 34.96 14.88
C GLU A 75 24.77 35.12 16.21
N PRO A 76 25.02 34.27 17.24
CA PRO A 76 24.15 34.05 18.40
C PRO A 76 24.55 34.81 19.67
N ALA A 77 23.66 34.84 20.68
CA ALA A 77 23.97 35.35 22.02
C ALA A 77 23.59 34.34 23.12
N GLU A 78 24.56 34.12 24.02
CA GLU A 78 24.52 33.32 25.24
C GLU A 78 23.69 33.96 26.37
N GLY A 79 23.24 33.13 27.32
CA GLY A 79 22.71 33.57 28.61
C GLY A 79 22.66 32.42 29.61
N ALA A 80 23.67 32.34 30.48
CA ALA A 80 23.76 31.43 31.62
C ALA A 80 23.22 32.07 32.91
N LEU A 81 22.58 31.29 33.80
CA LEU A 81 22.44 31.61 35.22
C LEU A 81 22.53 30.34 36.09
N GLN A 82 23.21 30.52 37.23
CA GLN A 82 23.80 29.53 38.13
C GLN A 82 22.85 28.98 39.22
N GLY A 83 23.02 27.69 39.53
CA GLY A 83 23.32 27.09 40.84
C GLY A 83 22.56 27.44 42.13
N GLN A 84 22.03 26.40 42.81
CA GLN A 84 22.19 26.24 44.26
C GLN A 84 22.03 24.78 44.72
N ASP A 85 22.91 24.36 45.62
CA ASP A 85 23.16 23.00 46.10
C ASP A 85 23.09 22.97 47.64
N ARG A 86 22.49 21.93 48.26
CA ARG A 86 22.55 21.65 49.71
C ARG A 86 22.33 20.15 50.05
N GLY A 87 23.43 19.39 50.18
CA GLY A 87 23.87 18.69 51.42
C GLY A 87 23.22 17.37 51.94
N GLY A 88 23.79 16.22 51.53
CA GLY A 88 24.22 14.98 52.28
C GLY A 88 23.34 14.24 53.34
N PRO A 89 23.73 13.01 53.84
CA PRO A 89 24.98 12.23 53.62
C PRO A 89 24.82 10.70 53.33
N ARG A 90 25.92 10.04 52.91
CA ARG A 90 26.11 8.57 52.76
C ARG A 90 26.88 7.97 53.96
N PRO A 91 26.80 6.64 54.20
CA PRO A 91 28.01 5.82 54.42
C PRO A 91 27.96 4.46 53.68
N ARG A 92 28.95 4.10 52.85
CA ARG A 92 30.17 3.26 53.08
C ARG A 92 29.93 1.73 53.22
N ASP A 93 30.45 1.00 52.23
CA ASP A 93 30.74 -0.45 52.18
C ASP A 93 31.69 -0.93 53.29
N PRO A 94 31.63 -2.23 53.64
CA PRO A 94 32.82 -3.07 53.45
C PRO A 94 32.55 -4.48 52.89
N ALA A 95 33.47 -4.95 52.05
CA ALA A 95 33.56 -6.30 51.50
C ALA A 95 34.23 -7.31 52.47
N HIS A 96 33.74 -8.56 52.54
CA HIS A 96 34.43 -9.79 52.06
C HIS A 96 33.87 -11.13 52.62
N ARG A 97 33.56 -12.05 51.66
CA ARG A 97 33.56 -13.54 51.66
C ARG A 97 32.39 -14.35 52.27
N PRO A 98 32.12 -15.61 51.81
CA PRO A 98 31.99 -16.11 50.43
C PRO A 98 30.76 -17.04 50.20
N LEU A 99 30.27 -17.07 48.95
CA LEU A 99 29.52 -18.11 48.20
C LEU A 99 28.75 -19.23 48.94
N LEU A 100 27.42 -19.25 48.75
CA LEU A 100 26.62 -20.47 48.47
C LEU A 100 25.37 -20.10 47.64
N ARG A 101 25.20 -20.83 46.54
CA ARG A 101 24.15 -20.82 45.49
C ARG A 101 22.72 -20.54 46.00
N ASP A 102 22.02 -19.59 45.37
CA ASP A 102 20.57 -19.38 45.48
C ASP A 102 19.89 -19.69 44.11
N PRO A 103 18.68 -20.29 44.06
CA PRO A 103 18.03 -20.73 42.84
C PRO A 103 17.39 -19.57 42.07
N GLY A 104 17.44 -19.67 40.73
CA GLY A 104 17.08 -18.61 39.80
C GLY A 104 15.64 -18.07 39.86
N PRO A 105 15.37 -17.00 39.08
CA PRO A 105 14.14 -16.23 39.17
C PRO A 105 12.92 -17.03 38.72
N ARG A 106 11.91 -17.07 39.59
CA ARG A 106 10.60 -17.68 39.34
C ARG A 106 9.95 -17.02 38.13
N ARG A 107 9.62 -17.83 37.12
CA ARG A 107 8.70 -17.47 36.03
C ARG A 107 7.36 -17.05 36.65
N SER A 108 6.94 -15.83 36.37
CA SER A 108 5.55 -15.40 36.54
C SER A 108 4.68 -16.20 35.58
N VAL A 109 3.91 -17.13 36.14
CA VAL A 109 2.86 -17.87 35.44
C VAL A 109 1.70 -16.88 35.21
N PRO A 110 1.20 -16.72 33.97
CA PRO A 110 0.02 -15.89 33.72
C PRO A 110 -1.21 -16.51 34.39
N PRO A 111 -2.19 -15.71 34.84
CA PRO A 111 -3.36 -16.22 35.52
C PRO A 111 -4.17 -17.14 34.59
N PRO A 112 -4.83 -18.18 35.14
CA PRO A 112 -5.66 -19.07 34.34
C PRO A 112 -6.85 -18.28 33.76
N GLY A 113 -6.94 -18.26 32.44
CA GLY A 113 -8.07 -17.68 31.72
C GLY A 113 -9.37 -18.44 31.99
N PRO A 114 -10.53 -17.78 31.80
CA PRO A 114 -11.83 -18.40 32.00
C PRO A 114 -12.03 -19.56 31.02
N SER A 115 -12.59 -20.64 31.56
CA SER A 115 -12.92 -21.91 30.91
C SER A 115 -13.78 -21.70 29.66
N GLY A 116 -13.25 -22.00 28.49
CA GLY A 116 -13.97 -22.02 27.21
C GLY A 116 -13.01 -22.19 26.04
N ASP A 117 -12.96 -23.37 25.45
CA ASP A 117 -12.04 -23.82 24.38
C ASP A 117 -12.15 -23.06 23.02
N SER A 118 -12.85 -21.93 22.96
CA SER A 118 -13.05 -21.15 21.73
C SER A 118 -12.00 -20.04 21.55
N SER A 119 -11.43 -19.91 20.35
CA SER A 119 -10.44 -18.87 20.03
C SER A 119 -11.04 -17.45 20.11
N LEU A 120 -10.21 -16.43 20.34
CA LEU A 120 -10.68 -15.04 20.49
C LEU A 120 -11.36 -14.54 19.20
N LEU A 121 -10.78 -14.90 18.04
CA LEU A 121 -11.38 -14.56 16.75
C LEU A 121 -12.70 -15.29 16.52
N ALA A 122 -12.82 -16.55 16.92
CA ALA A 122 -14.09 -17.28 16.79
C ALA A 122 -15.20 -16.56 17.56
N ARG A 123 -14.92 -16.18 18.81
CA ARG A 123 -15.85 -15.39 19.64
C ARG A 123 -16.21 -14.04 19.02
N LEU A 124 -15.27 -13.34 18.39
CA LEU A 124 -15.56 -12.10 17.67
C LEU A 124 -16.58 -12.34 16.56
N PHE A 125 -16.34 -13.34 15.72
CA PHE A 125 -17.22 -13.62 14.58
C PHE A 125 -18.56 -14.26 14.99
N GLU A 126 -18.67 -14.84 16.18
CA GLU A 126 -19.94 -15.27 16.79
C GLU A 126 -20.78 -14.11 17.36
N HIS A 127 -20.16 -12.95 17.61
CA HIS A 127 -20.86 -11.79 18.17
C HIS A 127 -21.95 -11.28 17.20
N PRO A 128 -23.15 -10.85 17.67
CA PRO A 128 -24.24 -10.41 16.80
C PRO A 128 -23.89 -9.31 15.79
N LEU A 129 -22.98 -8.40 16.14
CA LEU A 129 -22.45 -7.37 15.22
C LEU A 129 -21.67 -7.94 14.01
N TYR A 130 -21.24 -9.20 14.08
CA TYR A 130 -20.60 -9.95 13.00
C TYR A 130 -21.52 -11.02 12.41
N GLN A 131 -22.80 -11.03 12.78
CA GLN A 131 -23.82 -11.92 12.22
C GLN A 131 -24.85 -11.16 11.37
N MET A 132 -24.62 -9.86 11.17
CA MET A 132 -25.47 -9.04 10.31
C MET A 132 -25.31 -9.48 8.85
N ALA A 133 -26.44 -9.84 8.24
CA ALA A 133 -26.54 -10.19 6.84
C ALA A 133 -26.56 -8.93 5.96
N ILE A 134 -26.01 -9.05 4.76
CA ILE A 134 -26.17 -8.06 3.70
C ILE A 134 -27.60 -8.13 3.15
N PRO A 135 -28.08 -7.07 2.45
CA PRO A 135 -29.34 -7.14 1.71
C PRO A 135 -29.37 -8.33 0.74
N PRO A 136 -30.55 -8.95 0.49
CA PRO A 136 -30.68 -10.00 -0.51
C PRO A 136 -30.15 -9.53 -1.87
N LEU A 137 -29.26 -10.31 -2.46
CA LEU A 137 -28.62 -9.96 -3.73
C LEU A 137 -29.58 -10.19 -4.90
N THR A 138 -29.69 -9.20 -5.77
CA THR A 138 -30.30 -9.30 -7.10
C THR A 138 -29.25 -9.57 -8.19
N GLU A 139 -29.68 -9.76 -9.44
CA GLU A 139 -28.76 -9.95 -10.57
C GLU A 139 -27.84 -8.73 -10.81
N ASP A 140 -28.30 -7.53 -10.44
CA ASP A 140 -27.54 -6.28 -10.54
C ASP A 140 -26.54 -6.10 -9.38
N ASP A 141 -26.67 -6.90 -8.32
CA ASP A 141 -25.81 -6.83 -7.14
C ASP A 141 -24.65 -7.81 -7.19
N VAL A 142 -24.62 -8.75 -8.14
CA VAL A 142 -23.50 -9.66 -8.35
C VAL A 142 -22.57 -9.12 -9.44
N LEU A 143 -21.26 -9.24 -9.26
CA LEU A 143 -20.32 -8.74 -10.28
C LEU A 143 -20.40 -9.60 -11.56
N PHE A 144 -20.55 -10.91 -11.39
CA PHE A 144 -20.65 -11.88 -12.47
C PHE A 144 -21.92 -12.72 -12.36
N ASN A 145 -22.71 -12.81 -13.44
CA ASN A 145 -23.85 -13.73 -13.49
C ASN A 145 -23.39 -15.08 -14.06
N VAL A 146 -23.33 -16.10 -13.20
CA VAL A 146 -22.81 -17.44 -13.56
C VAL A 146 -23.70 -18.12 -14.62
N ASN A 147 -24.98 -17.74 -14.73
CA ASN A 147 -25.93 -18.36 -15.66
C ASN A 147 -25.91 -17.75 -17.07
N SER A 148 -25.40 -16.51 -17.25
CA SER A 148 -25.42 -15.81 -18.55
C SER A 148 -24.05 -15.40 -19.06
N ASP A 149 -23.06 -15.18 -18.17
CA ASP A 149 -21.87 -14.38 -18.52
C ASP A 149 -20.55 -15.16 -18.52
N ILE A 150 -20.54 -16.45 -18.21
CA ILE A 150 -19.29 -17.17 -17.92
C ILE A 150 -19.13 -18.45 -18.76
N ARG A 151 -18.61 -18.29 -19.98
CA ARG A 151 -17.63 -19.25 -20.52
C ARG A 151 -16.23 -18.75 -20.14
N PHE A 152 -15.89 -18.79 -18.86
CA PHE A 152 -14.51 -18.50 -18.44
C PHE A 152 -13.65 -19.69 -18.86
N ASN A 153 -12.98 -19.55 -20.02
CA ASN A 153 -11.88 -20.42 -20.36
C ASN A 153 -10.65 -19.96 -19.56
N PRO A 154 -10.15 -20.71 -18.56
CA PRO A 154 -8.97 -20.32 -17.78
C PRO A 154 -7.73 -20.07 -18.65
N LYS A 155 -7.67 -20.61 -19.88
CA LYS A 155 -6.61 -20.33 -20.86
C LYS A 155 -6.70 -18.91 -21.46
N ALA A 156 -7.91 -18.37 -21.64
CA ALA A 156 -8.11 -17.05 -22.25
C ALA A 156 -7.62 -15.90 -21.35
N ALA A 157 -7.66 -16.08 -20.02
CA ALA A 157 -7.07 -15.14 -19.06
C ALA A 157 -5.52 -15.11 -19.14
N ALA A 158 -4.89 -16.20 -19.60
CA ALA A 158 -3.44 -16.30 -19.75
C ALA A 158 -2.94 -15.89 -21.16
N GLU A 159 -3.80 -15.97 -22.18
CA GLU A 159 -3.43 -15.69 -23.58
C GLU A 159 -3.43 -14.20 -23.96
N LYS A 160 -4.07 -13.32 -23.18
CA LYS A 160 -4.10 -11.87 -23.46
C LYS A 160 -2.88 -11.08 -22.95
N ALA A 161 -1.90 -11.73 -22.33
CA ALA A 161 -0.58 -11.15 -22.16
C ALA A 161 0.15 -11.21 -23.51
N ASP A 162 0.09 -10.11 -24.27
CA ASP A 162 0.63 -9.94 -25.63
C ASP A 162 2.12 -10.33 -25.73
N TRP A 163 2.41 -11.61 -25.99
CA TRP A 163 3.73 -12.11 -26.38
C TRP A 163 3.59 -13.37 -27.26
N PRO A 164 4.32 -13.49 -28.38
CA PRO A 164 4.18 -14.58 -29.32
C PRO A 164 4.69 -15.91 -28.72
N ARG A 165 3.85 -16.94 -28.78
CA ARG A 165 4.24 -18.33 -28.50
C ARG A 165 4.72 -18.98 -29.80
N GLU A 166 6.01 -19.30 -29.87
CA GLU A 166 6.52 -20.36 -30.74
C GLU A 166 6.75 -21.60 -29.85
N GLY A 167 6.12 -22.72 -30.18
CA GLY A 167 6.37 -24.01 -29.52
C GLY A 167 5.15 -24.92 -29.40
N THR A 168 5.03 -25.82 -30.39
CA THR A 168 4.41 -27.17 -30.42
C THR A 168 3.16 -27.44 -29.58
N GLU A 169 2.07 -27.60 -30.32
CA GLU A 169 0.82 -28.28 -29.96
C GLU A 169 1.08 -29.70 -29.44
N ASN A 170 0.40 -30.07 -28.35
CA ASN A 170 -0.21 -31.39 -28.07
C ASN A 170 -0.54 -31.50 -26.57
N GLU A 171 -1.80 -31.30 -26.22
CA GLU A 171 -2.70 -32.35 -25.72
C GLU A 171 -3.97 -31.71 -25.11
N GLU A 172 -5.07 -32.25 -25.58
CA GLU A 172 -6.43 -31.73 -25.53
C GLU A 172 -7.10 -32.19 -24.22
N PHE A 173 -7.45 -31.23 -23.37
CA PHE A 173 -8.43 -31.45 -22.30
C PHE A 173 -9.51 -30.37 -22.44
N LEU A 174 -10.58 -30.72 -23.14
CA LEU A 174 -11.84 -29.99 -23.11
C LEU A 174 -12.81 -30.83 -22.27
N PRO A 175 -13.13 -30.44 -21.02
CA PRO A 175 -14.33 -30.95 -20.38
C PRO A 175 -15.51 -30.22 -21.02
N THR A 176 -16.17 -30.85 -21.99
CA THR A 176 -17.54 -30.53 -22.36
C THR A 176 -18.46 -31.02 -21.23
N GLY A 177 -18.75 -30.12 -20.29
CA GLY A 177 -19.73 -30.32 -19.23
C GLY A 177 -19.81 -29.05 -18.38
N GLU A 178 -21.02 -28.67 -17.96
CA GLU A 178 -21.24 -27.58 -16.99
C GLU A 178 -20.44 -27.91 -15.72
N ALA A 179 -19.27 -27.28 -15.57
CA ALA A 179 -18.45 -27.49 -14.41
C ALA A 179 -19.18 -26.88 -13.20
N ALA A 180 -19.58 -27.72 -12.25
CA ALA A 180 -20.19 -27.25 -11.01
C ALA A 180 -19.26 -26.20 -10.36
N VAL A 181 -19.84 -25.12 -9.83
CA VAL A 181 -19.11 -23.97 -9.24
C VAL A 181 -18.08 -24.40 -8.18
N ASP A 182 -18.33 -25.51 -7.49
CA ASP A 182 -17.41 -26.11 -6.52
C ASP A 182 -16.08 -26.62 -7.10
N SER A 183 -16.01 -26.86 -8.40
CA SER A 183 -14.78 -27.29 -9.09
C SER A 183 -13.84 -26.12 -9.44
N TYR A 184 -14.30 -24.86 -9.32
CA TYR A 184 -13.50 -23.71 -9.69
C TYR A 184 -12.30 -23.49 -8.75
N PRO A 185 -11.16 -22.99 -9.28
CA PRO A 185 -10.06 -22.52 -8.45
C PRO A 185 -10.51 -21.48 -7.42
N ASN A 186 -9.87 -21.42 -6.26
CA ASN A 186 -10.27 -20.52 -5.17
C ASN A 186 -10.23 -19.04 -5.57
N TRP A 187 -9.30 -18.63 -6.45
CA TRP A 187 -9.25 -17.26 -6.97
C TRP A 187 -10.48 -16.91 -7.81
N LEU A 188 -11.02 -17.89 -8.56
CA LEU A 188 -12.22 -17.69 -9.38
C LEU A 188 -13.47 -17.67 -8.49
N LYS A 189 -13.54 -18.54 -7.47
CA LYS A 189 -14.57 -18.50 -6.42
C LYS A 189 -14.59 -17.15 -5.70
N PHE A 190 -13.42 -16.56 -5.45
CA PHE A 190 -13.31 -15.20 -4.94
C PHE A 190 -13.90 -14.19 -5.93
N HIS A 191 -13.54 -14.23 -7.21
CA HIS A 191 -14.05 -13.29 -8.22
C HIS A 191 -15.57 -13.35 -8.37
N VAL A 192 -16.16 -14.54 -8.50
CA VAL A 192 -17.63 -14.70 -8.63
C VAL A 192 -18.38 -14.35 -7.34
N GLY A 193 -17.71 -14.36 -6.19
CA GLY A 193 -18.29 -14.00 -4.90
C GLY A 193 -18.35 -12.49 -4.64
N ILE A 194 -17.72 -11.66 -5.49
CA ILE A 194 -17.78 -10.20 -5.36
C ILE A 194 -19.19 -9.71 -5.68
N ASN A 195 -19.76 -8.91 -4.78
CA ASN A 195 -21.10 -8.33 -4.91
C ASN A 195 -21.07 -6.83 -4.56
N ARG A 196 -22.21 -6.12 -4.64
CA ARG A 196 -22.34 -4.67 -4.41
C ARG A 196 -21.81 -4.19 -3.06
N TYR A 197 -21.84 -5.05 -2.04
CA TYR A 197 -21.62 -4.65 -0.65
C TYR A 197 -20.27 -5.10 -0.08
N GLU A 198 -19.62 -6.09 -0.69
CA GLU A 198 -18.39 -6.69 -0.16
C GLU A 198 -17.53 -7.36 -1.26
N LEU A 199 -16.20 -7.39 -1.05
CA LEU A 199 -15.31 -8.20 -1.91
C LEU A 199 -15.43 -9.69 -1.63
N TYR A 200 -15.75 -10.05 -0.39
CA TYR A 200 -15.91 -11.43 0.03
C TYR A 200 -16.82 -11.52 1.24
N SER A 201 -17.56 -12.62 1.33
CA SER A 201 -18.41 -12.91 2.49
C SER A 201 -17.61 -13.40 3.69
N ARG A 202 -18.11 -13.10 4.90
CA ARG A 202 -17.50 -13.45 6.18
C ARG A 202 -17.27 -14.95 6.37
N HIS A 203 -18.20 -15.78 5.91
CA HIS A 203 -18.16 -17.24 6.04
C HIS A 203 -17.74 -17.94 4.74
N ASN A 204 -17.06 -17.25 3.82
CA ASN A 204 -16.62 -17.84 2.57
C ASN A 204 -15.35 -18.70 2.77
N PRO A 205 -15.44 -20.05 2.71
CA PRO A 205 -14.29 -20.92 2.91
C PRO A 205 -13.24 -20.79 1.80
N ALA A 206 -13.61 -20.26 0.63
CA ALA A 206 -12.69 -20.04 -0.48
C ALA A 206 -11.64 -18.98 -0.16
N ILE A 207 -11.91 -18.04 0.76
CA ILE A 207 -10.93 -17.00 1.14
C ILE A 207 -9.77 -17.60 1.92
N GLU A 208 -10.07 -18.43 2.92
CA GLU A 208 -9.02 -19.15 3.67
C GLU A 208 -8.24 -20.13 2.77
N ALA A 209 -8.92 -20.77 1.81
CA ALA A 209 -8.26 -21.61 0.82
C ALA A 209 -7.37 -20.80 -0.14
N LEU A 210 -7.82 -19.62 -0.57
CA LEU A 210 -7.06 -18.71 -1.42
C LEU A 210 -5.81 -18.18 -0.72
N LEU A 211 -5.88 -17.84 0.58
CA LEU A 211 -4.70 -17.47 1.35
C LEU A 211 -3.65 -18.59 1.38
N ARG A 212 -4.09 -19.85 1.50
CA ARG A 212 -3.20 -21.02 1.40
C ARG A 212 -2.60 -21.14 0.00
N ASP A 213 -3.40 -20.97 -1.06
CA ASP A 213 -2.93 -21.00 -2.44
C ASP A 213 -1.85 -19.93 -2.68
N LEU A 214 -2.09 -18.68 -2.29
CA LEU A 214 -1.11 -17.59 -2.41
C LEU A 214 0.23 -17.96 -1.73
N SER A 215 0.14 -18.55 -0.54
CA SER A 215 1.31 -18.92 0.27
C SER A 215 2.12 -20.11 -0.26
N ALA A 216 1.50 -21.02 -1.05
CA ALA A 216 2.05 -22.35 -1.33
C ALA A 216 2.07 -22.74 -2.80
N GLN A 217 1.17 -22.20 -3.62
CA GLN A 217 0.98 -22.63 -4.99
C GLN A 217 2.22 -22.35 -5.85
N LYS A 218 2.52 -23.26 -6.78
CA LYS A 218 3.68 -23.11 -7.67
C LYS A 218 3.54 -21.87 -8.56
N ILE A 219 4.57 -21.02 -8.54
CA ILE A 219 4.70 -19.87 -9.45
C ILE A 219 5.22 -20.39 -10.80
N THR A 220 4.54 -20.04 -11.88
CA THR A 220 4.86 -20.49 -13.25
C THR A 220 5.38 -19.37 -14.15
N SER A 221 5.05 -18.12 -13.83
CA SER A 221 5.53 -16.93 -14.56
C SER A 221 5.59 -15.72 -13.63
N VAL A 222 6.59 -14.87 -13.84
CA VAL A 222 6.72 -13.58 -13.16
C VAL A 222 6.97 -12.48 -14.18
N ALA A 223 6.30 -11.34 -13.99
CA ALA A 223 6.53 -10.13 -14.78
C ALA A 223 6.61 -8.91 -13.85
N MET A 224 7.30 -7.85 -14.29
CA MET A 224 7.29 -6.61 -13.54
C MET A 224 6.04 -5.79 -13.87
N LYS A 225 5.40 -5.17 -12.87
CA LYS A 225 4.31 -4.23 -13.14
C LYS A 225 4.88 -2.93 -13.70
N SER A 226 4.42 -2.52 -14.87
CA SER A 226 4.80 -1.23 -15.48
C SER A 226 4.18 -0.03 -14.74
N GLY A 227 4.88 1.11 -14.77
CA GLY A 227 4.39 2.39 -14.27
C GLY A 227 4.24 2.50 -12.74
N GLY A 228 4.79 1.56 -11.98
CA GLY A 228 4.77 1.60 -10.52
C GLY A 228 5.75 2.63 -9.94
N THR A 229 5.35 3.27 -8.84
CA THR A 229 6.24 4.14 -8.05
C THR A 229 7.37 3.34 -7.41
N GLN A 230 7.06 2.17 -6.86
CA GLN A 230 8.03 1.23 -6.31
C GLN A 230 7.88 -0.15 -6.96
N LEU A 231 8.91 -1.00 -6.81
CA LEU A 231 8.93 -2.34 -7.40
C LEU A 231 7.75 -3.20 -6.94
N LYS A 232 6.97 -3.69 -7.91
CA LYS A 232 5.87 -4.64 -7.74
C LYS A 232 5.99 -5.69 -8.85
N LEU A 233 5.83 -6.97 -8.49
CA LEU A 233 5.87 -8.07 -9.47
C LEU A 233 4.47 -8.69 -9.60
N ILE A 234 4.12 -9.12 -10.80
CA ILE A 234 2.92 -9.90 -11.09
C ILE A 234 3.35 -11.36 -11.13
N MET A 235 2.81 -12.18 -10.24
CA MET A 235 3.07 -13.62 -10.18
C MET A 235 1.87 -14.37 -10.71
N THR A 236 2.09 -15.29 -11.65
CA THR A 236 1.08 -16.21 -12.17
C THR A 236 1.33 -17.60 -11.61
N PHE A 237 0.27 -18.24 -11.14
CA PHE A 237 0.33 -19.56 -10.53
C PHE A 237 -0.08 -20.68 -11.51
N GLN A 238 0.20 -21.92 -11.13
CA GLN A 238 -0.17 -23.10 -11.92
C GLN A 238 -1.67 -23.23 -12.21
N ASN A 239 -2.54 -22.72 -11.33
CA ASN A 239 -3.99 -22.70 -11.52
C ASN A 239 -4.48 -21.44 -12.26
N TYR A 240 -3.60 -20.75 -12.98
CA TYR A 240 -3.84 -19.51 -13.73
C TYR A 240 -4.21 -18.27 -12.89
N GLY A 241 -4.35 -18.42 -11.57
CA GLY A 241 -4.53 -17.27 -10.68
C GLY A 241 -3.32 -16.35 -10.71
N GLN A 242 -3.56 -15.06 -10.47
CA GLN A 242 -2.51 -14.05 -10.40
C GLN A 242 -2.52 -13.33 -9.07
N ALA A 243 -1.33 -12.88 -8.64
CA ALA A 243 -1.16 -12.08 -7.44
C ALA A 243 -0.11 -10.98 -7.63
N LEU A 244 -0.30 -9.88 -6.89
CA LEU A 244 0.65 -8.78 -6.81
C LEU A 244 1.63 -9.08 -5.69
N PHE A 245 2.88 -9.30 -6.06
CA PHE A 245 3.97 -9.51 -5.12
C PHE A 245 4.64 -8.18 -4.77
N LYS A 246 4.64 -7.84 -3.48
CA LYS A 246 5.45 -6.73 -2.92
C LYS A 246 6.55 -7.33 -2.05
N PRO A 247 7.84 -7.20 -2.44
CA PRO A 247 8.93 -7.77 -1.66
C PRO A 247 9.25 -6.94 -0.42
N MET A 248 9.80 -7.59 0.60
CA MET A 248 10.42 -6.92 1.74
C MET A 248 11.55 -5.99 1.25
N LYS A 249 11.43 -4.71 1.58
CA LYS A 249 12.42 -3.69 1.23
C LYS A 249 13.68 -3.80 2.08
N LYS A 250 14.78 -3.27 1.56
CA LYS A 250 15.98 -2.96 2.36
C LYS A 250 15.92 -1.54 2.85
N SER A 251 16.53 -1.28 3.99
CA SER A 251 16.73 0.04 4.52
C SER A 251 18.22 0.39 4.54
N HIS A 252 18.51 1.67 4.34
CA HIS A 252 19.82 2.21 4.67
C HIS A 252 19.86 2.46 6.17
N CYS A 253 20.70 1.72 6.89
CA CYS A 253 21.02 2.05 8.27
C CYS A 253 22.20 3.00 8.26
N THR A 254 21.95 4.30 8.41
CA THR A 254 22.99 5.22 8.87
C THR A 254 23.15 4.98 10.37
N LEU A 255 24.16 4.21 10.76
CA LEU A 255 24.56 4.16 12.16
C LEU A 255 25.07 5.56 12.53
N SER A 256 24.20 6.36 13.16
CA SER A 256 24.64 7.50 13.96
C SER A 256 25.37 6.93 15.17
N LEU A 257 26.69 6.79 15.07
CA LEU A 257 27.55 6.58 16.23
C LEU A 257 27.74 7.93 16.91
N GLU A 258 26.75 8.38 17.67
CA GLU A 258 27.01 9.38 18.71
C GLU A 258 27.80 8.69 19.82
N GLY A 259 29.13 8.89 19.82
CA GLY A 259 29.95 8.55 20.99
C GLY A 259 31.26 7.80 20.77
N PHE A 260 31.82 7.71 19.56
CA PHE A 260 33.20 7.22 19.39
C PHE A 260 34.09 8.23 18.66
N THR A 261 35.07 8.74 19.40
CA THR A 261 36.20 9.51 18.94
C THR A 261 36.99 8.75 17.87
N VAL A 262 37.13 9.37 16.71
CA VAL A 262 38.17 9.22 15.68
C VAL A 262 38.79 7.81 15.56
N ILE A 263 38.23 7.00 14.66
CA ILE A 263 39.01 6.09 13.83
C ILE A 263 38.55 6.28 12.39
N ASN A 264 39.46 6.76 11.53
CA ASN A 264 39.32 6.75 10.09
C ASN A 264 39.22 5.30 9.60
N HIS A 265 38.02 4.75 9.59
CA HIS A 265 37.64 3.63 8.75
C HIS A 265 36.45 4.08 7.94
N TRP A 266 36.55 3.90 6.63
CA TRP A 266 35.46 4.09 5.69
C TRP A 266 34.28 3.23 6.15
N SER A 267 33.30 3.83 6.82
CA SER A 267 32.05 3.18 7.17
C SER A 267 31.31 2.90 5.87
N HIS A 268 31.53 1.73 5.28
CA HIS A 268 30.68 1.25 4.20
C HIS A 268 29.23 1.21 4.72
N PRO A 269 28.25 1.74 3.97
CA PRO A 269 26.85 1.61 4.37
C PRO A 269 26.53 0.13 4.54
N VAL A 270 26.21 -0.27 5.78
CA VAL A 270 25.75 -1.62 6.05
C VAL A 270 24.31 -1.69 5.58
N PHE A 271 24.10 -2.27 4.40
CA PHE A 271 22.77 -2.50 3.84
C PHE A 271 22.03 -3.54 4.67
N SER A 272 21.17 -3.11 5.60
CA SER A 272 20.28 -4.00 6.36
C SER A 272 18.93 -4.16 5.67
N ARG A 273 18.30 -5.32 5.85
CA ARG A 273 16.88 -5.48 5.49
C ARG A 273 16.07 -4.52 6.36
N GLN A 274 14.99 -3.95 5.84
CA GLN A 274 14.06 -3.20 6.69
C GLN A 274 13.48 -4.18 7.69
N THR A 275 13.90 -4.06 8.95
CA THR A 275 13.47 -4.99 9.98
C THR A 275 12.05 -4.64 10.43
N ARG A 276 11.37 -5.56 11.11
CA ARG A 276 10.00 -5.35 11.57
C ARG A 276 9.90 -4.24 12.61
N GLU A 277 11.00 -4.00 13.32
CA GLU A 277 11.17 -3.00 14.36
C GLU A 277 11.47 -1.60 13.80
N GLN A 278 11.84 -1.51 12.53
CA GLN A 278 12.30 -0.25 11.96
C GLN A 278 11.14 0.68 11.59
N GLU A 279 11.10 1.82 12.26
CA GLU A 279 10.20 2.91 11.91
C GLU A 279 10.67 3.70 10.68
N THR A 280 9.72 4.28 9.95
CA THR A 280 9.98 5.29 8.94
C THR A 280 10.57 6.52 9.63
N PRO A 281 11.73 7.05 9.18
CA PRO A 281 12.32 8.23 9.81
C PRO A 281 11.35 9.42 9.87
N PRO A 282 11.42 10.27 10.90
CA PRO A 282 10.52 11.42 11.03
C PRO A 282 10.64 12.40 9.86
N ASP A 283 11.83 12.54 9.28
CA ASP A 283 12.12 13.47 8.16
C ASP A 283 11.60 12.97 6.80
N PHE A 284 11.10 11.73 6.72
CA PHE A 284 10.55 11.20 5.47
C PHE A 284 9.15 11.75 5.24
N PHE A 285 8.96 12.39 4.09
CA PHE A 285 7.63 12.74 3.59
C PHE A 285 6.84 11.46 3.27
N TYR A 286 5.52 11.52 3.43
CA TYR A 286 4.60 10.39 3.21
C TYR A 286 4.75 9.75 1.81
N PHE A 287 5.03 10.53 0.77
CA PHE A 287 5.23 10.04 -0.59
C PHE A 287 6.60 9.39 -0.83
N SER A 288 7.56 9.60 0.07
CA SER A 288 8.90 8.98 0.07
C SER A 288 8.97 7.73 0.95
N ASP A 289 7.92 7.39 1.68
CA ASP A 289 7.94 6.19 2.53
C ASP A 289 8.08 4.89 1.71
N TYR A 290 8.60 3.84 2.32
CA TYR A 290 8.69 2.52 1.67
C TYR A 290 7.34 1.82 1.67
N GLU A 291 7.03 1.13 0.57
CA GLU A 291 5.93 0.17 0.57
C GLU A 291 6.40 -1.14 1.23
N ARG A 292 5.79 -1.49 2.36
CA ARG A 292 6.10 -2.65 3.20
C ARG A 292 5.13 -3.80 2.92
N HIS A 293 5.67 -5.00 2.76
CA HIS A 293 4.86 -6.20 2.58
C HIS A 293 4.03 -6.53 3.84
N ASN A 294 4.60 -6.30 5.03
CA ASN A 294 3.90 -6.48 6.31
C ASN A 294 2.60 -5.67 6.38
N ALA A 295 2.62 -4.45 5.85
CA ALA A 295 1.46 -3.56 5.88
C ALA A 295 0.32 -4.06 4.98
N GLU A 296 0.62 -4.63 3.82
CA GLU A 296 -0.40 -5.24 2.95
C GLU A 296 -1.09 -6.43 3.62
N ILE A 297 -0.30 -7.31 4.26
CA ILE A 297 -0.84 -8.47 4.97
C ILE A 297 -1.68 -8.00 6.16
N ALA A 298 -1.13 -7.13 7.00
CA ALA A 298 -1.82 -6.61 8.17
C ALA A 298 -3.10 -5.84 7.83
N ALA A 299 -3.09 -5.07 6.75
CA ALA A 299 -4.25 -4.33 6.26
C ALA A 299 -5.43 -5.26 5.91
N PHE A 300 -5.18 -6.38 5.23
CA PHE A 300 -6.22 -7.37 4.95
C PHE A 300 -6.83 -7.95 6.23
N HIS A 301 -6.00 -8.32 7.20
CA HIS A 301 -6.48 -8.88 8.47
C HIS A 301 -7.24 -7.85 9.31
N LEU A 302 -6.78 -6.59 9.33
CA LEU A 302 -7.43 -5.47 10.02
C LEU A 302 -8.79 -5.15 9.39
N ASP A 303 -8.86 -5.05 8.06
CA ASP A 303 -10.09 -4.83 7.30
C ASP A 303 -11.13 -5.93 7.55
N ARG A 304 -10.67 -7.19 7.65
CA ARG A 304 -11.51 -8.34 8.01
C ARG A 304 -12.01 -8.27 9.46
N ILE A 305 -11.18 -7.86 10.41
CA ILE A 305 -11.59 -7.71 11.82
C ILE A 305 -12.56 -6.54 11.98
N LEU A 306 -12.39 -5.45 11.23
CA LEU A 306 -13.34 -4.33 11.21
C LEU A 306 -14.65 -4.68 10.47
N ASP A 307 -14.70 -5.84 9.83
CA ASP A 307 -15.83 -6.35 9.05
C ASP A 307 -16.16 -5.50 7.81
N PHE A 308 -15.17 -4.77 7.29
CA PHE A 308 -15.30 -3.99 6.06
C PHE A 308 -15.32 -4.88 4.83
N ARG A 309 -14.38 -5.83 4.74
CA ARG A 309 -14.26 -6.80 3.63
C ARG A 309 -14.04 -6.12 2.28
N ARG A 310 -13.13 -5.14 2.26
CA ARG A 310 -12.82 -4.22 1.15
C ARG A 310 -11.36 -4.29 0.68
N VAL A 311 -10.50 -5.07 1.35
CA VAL A 311 -9.12 -5.36 0.91
C VAL A 311 -9.07 -6.75 0.24
N PRO A 312 -8.51 -6.91 -0.97
CA PRO A 312 -8.32 -8.24 -1.56
C PRO A 312 -7.50 -9.18 -0.65
N PRO A 313 -7.72 -10.50 -0.66
CA PRO A 313 -6.96 -11.43 0.18
C PRO A 313 -5.45 -11.32 -0.03
N VAL A 314 -4.68 -11.16 1.07
CA VAL A 314 -3.22 -11.04 1.05
C VAL A 314 -2.59 -12.07 1.99
N ALA A 315 -1.59 -12.80 1.51
CA ALA A 315 -0.80 -13.72 2.33
C ALA A 315 0.70 -13.45 2.19
N GLY A 316 1.46 -13.69 3.25
CA GLY A 316 2.92 -13.67 3.23
C GLY A 316 3.51 -14.95 2.61
N ARG A 317 4.66 -14.79 1.93
CA ARG A 317 5.42 -15.92 1.37
C ARG A 317 6.93 -15.66 1.38
N MET A 318 7.67 -16.72 1.68
CA MET A 318 9.10 -16.82 1.38
C MET A 318 9.27 -17.30 -0.07
N VAL A 319 9.91 -16.50 -0.91
CA VAL A 319 10.08 -16.75 -2.34
C VAL A 319 11.55 -16.98 -2.65
N ASN A 320 11.85 -18.08 -3.32
CA ASN A 320 13.16 -18.35 -3.86
C ASN A 320 13.39 -17.49 -5.12
N MET A 321 14.21 -16.46 -5.01
CA MET A 321 14.39 -15.49 -6.10
C MET A 321 15.03 -16.10 -7.35
N THR A 322 15.77 -17.21 -7.19
CA THR A 322 16.35 -17.94 -8.32
C THR A 322 15.25 -18.71 -9.06
N ARG A 323 14.65 -19.69 -8.39
CA ARG A 323 13.74 -20.66 -9.00
C ARG A 323 12.34 -20.11 -9.25
N GLU A 324 11.86 -19.19 -8.42
CA GLU A 324 10.48 -18.69 -8.45
C GLU A 324 10.36 -17.27 -9.00
N ILE A 325 11.47 -16.58 -9.31
CA ILE A 325 11.46 -15.27 -9.97
C ILE A 325 12.32 -15.29 -11.23
N ARG A 326 13.64 -15.44 -11.08
CA ARG A 326 14.60 -15.29 -12.18
C ARG A 326 14.43 -16.35 -13.27
N ASP A 327 14.27 -17.61 -12.88
CA ASP A 327 14.25 -18.73 -13.83
C ASP A 327 12.88 -18.90 -14.51
N VAL A 328 11.83 -18.23 -14.01
CA VAL A 328 10.46 -18.28 -14.54
C VAL A 328 9.98 -16.96 -15.18
N THR A 329 10.78 -15.90 -15.14
CA THR A 329 10.45 -14.64 -15.80
C THR A 329 10.82 -14.67 -17.28
N ARG A 330 9.91 -14.18 -18.13
CA ARG A 330 10.19 -13.86 -19.56
C ARG A 330 10.44 -12.38 -19.77
N ASP A 331 10.24 -11.57 -18.73
CA ASP A 331 10.49 -10.14 -18.76
C ASP A 331 12.01 -9.87 -18.75
N LYS A 332 12.54 -9.55 -19.92
CA LYS A 332 13.96 -9.25 -20.13
C LYS A 332 14.43 -8.05 -19.30
N LYS A 333 13.56 -7.07 -19.02
CA LYS A 333 13.92 -5.90 -18.21
C LYS A 333 14.17 -6.33 -16.78
N LEU A 334 13.25 -7.10 -16.20
CA LEU A 334 13.41 -7.67 -14.85
C LEU A 334 14.64 -8.58 -14.76
N TRP A 335 14.75 -9.54 -15.69
CA TRP A 335 15.80 -10.56 -15.69
C TRP A 335 17.21 -9.95 -15.70
N ARG A 336 17.43 -8.88 -16.49
CA ARG A 336 18.72 -8.19 -16.59
C ARG A 336 19.17 -7.49 -15.31
N THR A 337 18.26 -7.26 -14.35
CA THR A 337 18.61 -6.60 -13.08
C THR A 337 19.16 -7.55 -12.02
N PHE A 338 19.18 -8.86 -12.28
CA PHE A 338 19.73 -9.85 -11.34
C PHE A 338 21.26 -9.84 -11.32
N PHE A 339 21.86 -9.89 -10.14
CA PHE A 339 23.31 -9.96 -9.96
C PHE A 339 23.68 -10.67 -8.65
N ILE A 340 24.98 -11.00 -8.50
CA ILE A 340 25.54 -11.56 -7.27
C ILE A 340 26.23 -10.43 -6.50
N SER A 341 25.82 -10.22 -5.25
CA SER A 341 26.47 -9.24 -4.35
C SER A 341 27.86 -9.68 -3.91
N PRO A 342 28.73 -8.77 -3.42
CA PRO A 342 30.03 -9.13 -2.82
C PRO A 342 29.94 -10.13 -1.67
N ALA A 343 28.80 -10.19 -0.97
CA ALA A 343 28.51 -11.16 0.08
C ALA A 343 27.96 -12.50 -0.45
N ASN A 344 28.09 -12.76 -1.76
CA ASN A 344 27.64 -13.97 -2.45
C ASN A 344 26.12 -14.25 -2.34
N ASN A 345 25.31 -13.22 -2.12
CA ASN A 345 23.84 -13.31 -2.17
C ASN A 345 23.31 -12.93 -3.55
N ILE A 346 22.23 -13.59 -3.98
CA ILE A 346 21.47 -13.20 -5.17
C ILE A 346 20.72 -11.90 -4.88
N CYS A 347 20.73 -10.97 -5.83
CA CYS A 347 20.08 -9.67 -5.72
C CYS A 347 19.38 -9.29 -7.02
N PHE A 348 18.35 -8.44 -6.93
CA PHE A 348 17.73 -7.77 -8.08
C PHE A 348 17.09 -6.44 -7.65
N TYR A 349 16.86 -5.52 -8.58
CA TYR A 349 16.25 -4.21 -8.29
C TYR A 349 15.10 -3.82 -9.23
N GLY A 350 14.94 -4.46 -10.39
CA GLY A 350 13.87 -4.15 -11.35
C GLY A 350 13.94 -2.72 -11.92
N GLU A 351 12.80 -2.22 -12.42
CA GLU A 351 12.66 -0.91 -13.09
C GLU A 351 11.40 -0.20 -12.57
N CYS A 352 11.57 0.87 -11.81
CA CYS A 352 10.49 1.69 -11.25
C CYS A 352 11.00 3.09 -10.92
N SER A 353 10.10 4.03 -10.57
CA SER A 353 10.52 5.43 -10.38
C SER A 353 11.28 5.68 -9.08
N TYR A 354 10.99 4.94 -8.00
CA TYR A 354 11.62 5.07 -6.69
C TYR A 354 12.26 3.77 -6.24
N TYR A 355 13.50 3.86 -5.74
CA TYR A 355 14.18 2.74 -5.09
C TYR A 355 14.38 1.49 -5.97
N CYS A 356 14.47 1.67 -7.30
CA CYS A 356 14.86 0.62 -8.27
C CYS A 356 16.24 0.91 -8.84
N SER A 357 17.27 0.84 -7.99
CA SER A 357 18.69 0.95 -8.38
C SER A 357 19.53 -0.09 -7.65
N THR A 358 20.79 -0.27 -8.06
CA THR A 358 21.73 -1.20 -7.41
C THR A 358 21.88 -0.93 -5.90
N GLU A 359 21.84 0.34 -5.48
CA GLU A 359 21.93 0.75 -4.08
C GLU A 359 20.72 0.27 -3.25
N HIS A 360 19.55 0.21 -3.88
CA HIS A 360 18.30 -0.22 -3.26
C HIS A 360 17.95 -1.69 -3.59
N ALA A 361 18.92 -2.45 -4.11
CA ALA A 361 18.69 -3.81 -4.57
C ALA A 361 18.25 -4.74 -3.43
N LEU A 362 17.23 -5.53 -3.74
CA LEU A 362 16.66 -6.54 -2.89
C LEU A 362 17.55 -7.78 -2.95
N CYS A 363 18.02 -8.27 -1.80
CA CYS A 363 18.93 -9.41 -1.75
C CYS A 363 18.47 -10.48 -0.77
N GLY A 364 18.72 -11.72 -1.17
CA GLY A 364 18.45 -12.93 -0.42
C GLY A 364 19.49 -13.18 0.65
N LYS A 365 19.30 -14.28 1.37
CA LYS A 365 20.30 -14.90 2.25
C LYS A 365 20.22 -16.43 2.14
N PRO A 366 20.85 -17.06 1.14
CA PRO A 366 21.52 -16.43 -0.01
C PRO A 366 20.55 -15.96 -1.10
N ASP A 367 19.41 -16.63 -1.29
CA ASP A 367 18.52 -16.41 -2.45
C ASP A 367 17.02 -16.33 -2.09
N GLN A 368 16.67 -16.38 -0.81
CA GLN A 368 15.29 -16.29 -0.31
C GLN A 368 14.92 -14.86 0.09
N ILE A 369 13.75 -14.40 -0.36
CA ILE A 369 13.17 -13.11 0.03
C ILE A 369 11.73 -13.28 0.51
N GLU A 370 11.40 -12.53 1.55
CA GLU A 370 10.05 -12.43 2.09
C GLU A 370 9.25 -11.40 1.27
N GLY A 371 7.95 -11.61 1.11
CA GLY A 371 7.05 -10.60 0.56
C GLY A 371 5.59 -10.95 0.75
N SER A 372 4.71 -10.04 0.34
CA SER A 372 3.27 -10.21 0.37
C SER A 372 2.75 -10.53 -1.02
N LEU A 373 1.74 -11.40 -1.10
CA LEU A 373 1.02 -11.74 -2.31
C LEU A 373 -0.44 -11.35 -2.14
N ALA A 374 -0.85 -10.27 -2.81
CA ALA A 374 -2.24 -9.83 -2.85
C ALA A 374 -2.94 -10.46 -4.05
N ALA A 375 -4.05 -11.17 -3.83
CA ALA A 375 -4.86 -11.74 -4.90
C ALA A 375 -5.29 -10.64 -5.88
N PHE A 376 -5.18 -10.93 -7.18
CA PHE A 376 -5.68 -10.00 -8.19
C PHE A 376 -7.19 -9.90 -8.13
N LEU A 377 -7.69 -8.68 -8.28
CA LEU A 377 -9.08 -8.44 -8.66
C LEU A 377 -9.32 -8.90 -10.11
N PRO A 378 -10.57 -9.11 -10.53
CA PRO A 378 -10.85 -9.49 -11.90
C PRO A 378 -10.27 -8.47 -12.90
N ASP A 379 -9.90 -8.98 -14.07
CA ASP A 379 -9.29 -8.15 -15.11
C ASP A 379 -10.21 -7.00 -15.55
N LEU A 380 -9.63 -5.85 -15.87
CA LEU A 380 -10.38 -4.65 -16.25
C LEU A 380 -11.22 -4.85 -17.53
N SER A 381 -10.88 -5.83 -18.37
CA SER A 381 -11.67 -6.18 -19.55
C SER A 381 -12.99 -6.87 -19.24
N VAL A 382 -13.13 -7.49 -18.06
CA VAL A 382 -14.35 -8.19 -17.63
C VAL A 382 -15.07 -7.49 -16.49
N ALA A 383 -14.33 -6.79 -15.62
CA ALA A 383 -14.89 -5.99 -14.53
C ALA A 383 -14.20 -4.63 -14.45
N LYS A 384 -14.79 -3.64 -15.13
CA LYS A 384 -14.28 -2.27 -15.11
C LYS A 384 -14.37 -1.67 -13.71
N ARG A 385 -13.35 -0.88 -13.37
CA ARG A 385 -13.28 -0.15 -12.11
C ARG A 385 -13.08 1.32 -12.40
N LYS A 386 -13.76 2.15 -11.62
CA LYS A 386 -13.64 3.59 -11.66
C LYS A 386 -12.73 4.06 -10.54
N THR A 387 -11.70 4.81 -10.92
CA THR A 387 -10.78 5.45 -10.00
C THR A 387 -11.31 6.84 -9.63
N TRP A 388 -11.38 7.11 -8.33
CA TRP A 388 -11.80 8.39 -7.78
C TRP A 388 -10.63 9.06 -7.07
N ARG A 389 -10.52 10.37 -7.23
CA ARG A 389 -9.61 11.18 -6.43
C ARG A 389 -10.22 11.38 -5.04
N ASN A 390 -9.46 11.07 -4.00
CA ASN A 390 -9.88 11.34 -2.63
C ASN A 390 -9.92 12.87 -2.40
N PRO A 391 -11.03 13.47 -1.89
CA PRO A 391 -11.09 14.90 -1.61
C PRO A 391 -10.03 15.33 -0.59
N TRP A 392 -9.73 14.47 0.38
CA TRP A 392 -8.68 14.68 1.37
C TRP A 392 -7.29 14.24 0.91
N ARG A 393 -7.07 14.13 -0.41
CA ARG A 393 -5.74 13.89 -0.97
C ARG A 393 -4.79 15.01 -0.55
N ARG A 394 -3.60 14.64 -0.06
CA ARG A 394 -2.51 15.58 0.27
C ARG A 394 -1.93 16.26 -0.99
N SER A 395 -1.15 17.31 -0.81
CA SER A 395 -0.59 18.10 -1.92
C SER A 395 0.54 17.42 -2.71
N TYR A 396 1.12 16.32 -2.22
CA TYR A 396 2.31 15.64 -2.76
C TYR A 396 3.45 16.62 -3.08
N HIS A 397 3.55 17.69 -2.29
CA HIS A 397 4.47 18.79 -2.51
C HIS A 397 5.00 19.28 -1.17
N LYS A 398 6.33 19.44 -1.05
CA LYS A 398 7.00 19.71 0.24
C LYS A 398 6.61 21.03 0.91
N ARG A 399 6.06 21.99 0.15
CA ARG A 399 5.75 23.36 0.64
C ARG A 399 4.27 23.74 0.52
N LYS A 400 3.48 23.00 -0.25
CA LYS A 400 2.10 23.38 -0.54
C LYS A 400 1.21 22.61 0.41
N LYS A 401 0.27 23.29 1.09
CA LYS A 401 -0.79 22.61 1.84
C LYS A 401 -1.94 22.24 0.90
N ALA A 402 -2.64 21.17 1.19
CA ALA A 402 -3.93 20.85 0.59
C ALA A 402 -5.01 21.79 1.16
N GLU A 403 -6.12 21.90 0.45
CA GLU A 403 -7.23 22.79 0.79
C GLU A 403 -7.88 22.42 2.13
N TRP A 404 -8.14 21.13 2.34
CA TRP A 404 -8.64 20.62 3.62
C TRP A 404 -7.71 20.87 4.81
N GLU A 405 -6.41 21.14 4.60
CA GLU A 405 -5.46 21.48 5.68
C GLU A 405 -5.56 22.94 6.12
N VAL A 406 -6.24 23.79 5.34
CA VAL A 406 -6.38 25.23 5.61
C VAL A 406 -7.83 25.64 5.88
N ASP A 407 -8.78 24.91 5.33
CA ASP A 407 -10.21 25.15 5.51
C ASP A 407 -10.82 24.15 6.53
N PRO A 408 -11.25 24.61 7.72
CA PRO A 408 -11.90 23.75 8.71
C PRO A 408 -13.28 23.24 8.26
N ASP A 409 -13.98 23.95 7.37
CA ASP A 409 -15.33 23.63 6.91
C ASP A 409 -15.34 22.92 5.54
N TYR A 410 -14.17 22.46 5.07
CA TYR A 410 -13.98 21.83 3.77
C TYR A 410 -14.97 20.69 3.46
N CYS A 411 -15.39 19.93 4.48
CA CYS A 411 -16.35 18.85 4.26
C CYS A 411 -17.72 19.33 3.77
N GLU A 412 -18.13 20.56 4.09
CA GLU A 412 -19.42 21.10 3.62
C GLU A 412 -19.43 21.34 2.11
N GLU A 413 -18.29 21.68 1.50
CA GLU A 413 -18.13 21.72 0.04
C GLU A 413 -18.12 20.30 -0.54
N VAL A 414 -17.41 19.36 0.11
CA VAL A 414 -17.35 17.98 -0.34
C VAL A 414 -18.74 17.35 -0.38
N LYS A 415 -19.56 17.54 0.66
CA LYS A 415 -20.95 17.06 0.75
C LYS A 415 -21.88 17.64 -0.32
N GLN A 416 -21.46 18.66 -1.07
CA GLN A 416 -22.24 19.22 -2.20
C GLN A 416 -21.75 18.70 -3.55
N THR A 417 -20.65 17.96 -3.58
CA THR A 417 -19.99 17.54 -4.81
C THR A 417 -20.28 16.07 -5.12
N PRO A 418 -20.85 15.73 -6.29
CA PRO A 418 -21.03 14.34 -6.68
C PRO A 418 -19.71 13.56 -6.72
N PRO A 419 -19.64 12.32 -6.19
CA PRO A 419 -20.73 11.48 -5.66
C PRO A 419 -20.92 11.57 -4.13
N TYR A 420 -20.28 12.54 -3.47
CA TYR A 420 -20.31 12.73 -2.01
C TYR A 420 -21.53 13.52 -1.53
N ASP A 421 -22.33 14.03 -2.46
CA ASP A 421 -23.69 14.52 -2.22
C ASP A 421 -24.65 13.42 -1.74
N SER A 422 -24.30 12.15 -1.98
CA SER A 422 -24.94 11.01 -1.33
C SER A 422 -24.38 10.73 0.06
N SER A 423 -25.27 10.43 1.02
CA SER A 423 -24.91 9.97 2.37
C SER A 423 -23.96 8.76 2.33
N HIS A 424 -24.22 7.81 1.43
CA HIS A 424 -23.49 6.55 1.36
C HIS A 424 -22.00 6.74 1.10
N ARG A 425 -21.63 7.55 0.10
CA ARG A 425 -20.22 7.69 -0.28
C ARG A 425 -19.40 8.41 0.78
N VAL A 426 -19.96 9.43 1.43
CA VAL A 426 -19.27 10.12 2.54
C VAL A 426 -18.97 9.11 3.65
N LEU A 427 -19.95 8.28 4.03
CA LEU A 427 -19.77 7.25 5.05
C LEU A 427 -18.72 6.20 4.66
N ASP A 428 -18.62 5.82 3.39
CA ASP A 428 -17.56 4.91 2.92
C ASP A 428 -16.17 5.53 3.06
N VAL A 429 -16.04 6.83 2.80
CA VAL A 429 -14.79 7.57 3.04
C VAL A 429 -14.47 7.60 4.53
N MET A 430 -15.46 7.74 5.41
CA MET A 430 -15.23 7.74 6.86
C MET A 430 -14.70 6.37 7.35
N ASP A 431 -15.27 5.27 6.87
CA ASP A 431 -14.74 3.91 7.16
C ASP A 431 -13.28 3.77 6.67
N MET A 432 -12.99 4.22 5.45
CA MET A 432 -11.64 4.20 4.88
C MET A 432 -10.66 5.08 5.67
N THR A 433 -11.10 6.26 6.13
CA THR A 433 -10.31 7.17 6.97
C THR A 433 -9.98 6.54 8.32
N ILE A 434 -10.95 5.87 8.96
CA ILE A 434 -10.72 5.14 10.21
C ILE A 434 -9.72 4.00 9.99
N PHE A 435 -9.90 3.24 8.91
CA PHE A 435 -8.98 2.18 8.51
C PHE A 435 -7.54 2.70 8.33
N ASP A 436 -7.37 3.76 7.54
CA ASP A 436 -6.09 4.39 7.27
C ASP A 436 -5.45 4.96 8.53
N PHE A 437 -6.23 5.57 9.44
CA PHE A 437 -5.71 6.12 10.69
C PHE A 437 -5.18 5.00 11.61
N LEU A 438 -5.93 3.89 11.74
CA LEU A 438 -5.50 2.75 12.58
C LEU A 438 -4.16 2.19 12.11
N MET A 439 -3.93 2.05 10.81
CA MET A 439 -2.64 1.60 10.26
C MET A 439 -1.61 2.73 10.10
N GLY A 440 -2.01 4.01 10.14
CA GLY A 440 -1.14 5.16 9.92
C GLY A 440 -0.77 5.40 8.46
N ASN A 441 -1.69 5.11 7.53
CA ASN A 441 -1.48 5.29 6.08
C ASN A 441 -1.86 6.70 5.63
N MET A 442 -0.86 7.51 5.27
CA MET A 442 -1.06 8.89 4.81
C MET A 442 -1.24 9.02 3.29
N ASP A 443 -1.10 7.93 2.53
CA ASP A 443 -0.91 7.95 1.07
C ASP A 443 -2.19 7.61 0.28
N ARG A 444 -3.36 7.71 0.91
CA ARG A 444 -4.67 7.47 0.28
C ARG A 444 -5.07 8.59 -0.68
N HIS A 445 -4.36 8.72 -1.80
CA HIS A 445 -4.65 9.77 -2.79
C HIS A 445 -5.85 9.49 -3.68
N HIS A 446 -6.13 8.22 -3.94
CA HIS A 446 -7.20 7.75 -4.79
C HIS A 446 -7.82 6.50 -4.17
N TYR A 447 -9.01 6.15 -4.64
CA TYR A 447 -9.68 4.90 -4.30
C TYR A 447 -10.45 4.38 -5.51
N GLU A 448 -10.82 3.09 -5.50
CA GLU A 448 -11.51 2.44 -6.62
C GLU A 448 -12.91 1.95 -6.22
N THR A 449 -13.77 1.83 -7.22
CA THR A 449 -15.11 1.22 -7.12
C THR A 449 -15.38 0.40 -8.37
N PHE A 450 -16.25 -0.62 -8.30
CA PHE A 450 -16.68 -1.35 -9.50
C PHE A 450 -17.69 -0.52 -10.29
N GLU A 451 -17.43 -0.30 -11.59
CA GLU A 451 -18.30 0.51 -12.44
C GLU A 451 -19.71 -0.08 -12.56
N LYS A 452 -19.83 -1.41 -12.57
CA LYS A 452 -21.10 -2.13 -12.70
C LYS A 452 -22.11 -1.70 -11.62
N PHE A 453 -21.63 -1.44 -10.40
CA PHE A 453 -22.49 -1.08 -9.28
C PHE A 453 -22.80 0.42 -9.19
N GLY A 454 -22.23 1.25 -10.07
CA GLY A 454 -22.46 2.69 -10.04
C GLY A 454 -21.86 3.37 -8.80
N ASN A 455 -22.57 4.35 -8.24
CA ASN A 455 -22.09 5.10 -7.07
C ASN A 455 -22.41 4.43 -5.73
N GLU A 456 -23.46 3.62 -5.68
CA GLU A 456 -23.92 2.90 -4.48
C GLU A 456 -23.21 1.54 -4.35
N THR A 457 -21.92 1.61 -4.01
CA THR A 457 -21.04 0.46 -3.81
C THR A 457 -19.96 0.83 -2.82
N PHE A 458 -19.39 -0.18 -2.16
CA PHE A 458 -18.24 0.02 -1.29
C PHE A 458 -17.00 0.52 -2.05
N ILE A 459 -16.09 1.15 -1.30
CA ILE A 459 -14.76 1.57 -1.77
C ILE A 459 -13.77 0.42 -1.61
N ILE A 460 -12.98 0.11 -2.65
CA ILE A 460 -11.94 -0.91 -2.60
C ILE A 460 -10.67 -0.34 -1.94
N HIS A 461 -10.21 -0.97 -0.86
CA HIS A 461 -9.03 -0.56 -0.10
C HIS A 461 -7.73 -1.18 -0.68
N LEU A 462 -7.19 -0.56 -1.73
CA LEU A 462 -5.95 -1.01 -2.42
C LEU A 462 -4.69 -0.27 -1.96
N ASP A 463 -3.50 -0.81 -2.26
CA ASP A 463 -2.20 -0.16 -2.01
C ASP A 463 -2.01 0.30 -0.55
N ASN A 464 -2.04 -0.67 0.38
CA ASN A 464 -1.95 -0.43 1.82
C ASN A 464 -0.50 -0.45 2.35
N GLY A 465 0.49 -0.59 1.45
CA GLY A 465 1.90 -0.81 1.77
C GLY A 465 2.59 0.29 2.59
N ARG A 466 2.03 1.51 2.65
CA ARG A 466 2.57 2.62 3.47
C ARG A 466 1.95 2.70 4.87
N GLY A 467 1.15 1.71 5.26
CA GLY A 467 0.74 1.51 6.65
C GLY A 467 1.87 0.97 7.52
N PHE A 468 1.63 0.98 8.82
CA PHE A 468 2.51 0.40 9.84
C PHE A 468 3.98 0.84 9.69
N GLY A 469 4.19 2.09 9.28
CA GLY A 469 5.52 2.69 9.16
C GLY A 469 6.05 3.23 10.49
N LYS A 470 5.16 3.68 11.40
CA LYS A 470 5.50 4.24 12.71
C LYS A 470 4.52 3.68 13.75
N TYR A 471 5.02 3.03 14.80
CA TYR A 471 4.23 2.58 15.96
C TYR A 471 4.27 3.60 17.11
N SER A 472 5.30 4.44 17.18
CA SER A 472 5.51 5.44 18.23
C SER A 472 4.76 6.75 17.98
N HIS A 473 4.25 6.96 16.77
CA HIS A 473 3.55 8.17 16.32
C HIS A 473 2.15 7.86 15.80
N ASP A 474 1.19 8.72 16.12
CA ASP A 474 -0.18 8.68 15.61
C ASP A 474 -0.46 9.93 14.76
N GLU A 475 -0.70 9.74 13.47
CA GLU A 475 -0.86 10.85 12.53
C GLU A 475 -2.31 11.35 12.51
N LEU A 476 -2.61 12.32 13.37
CA LEU A 476 -3.96 12.89 13.51
C LEU A 476 -4.49 13.50 12.21
N SER A 477 -3.63 13.98 11.31
CA SER A 477 -4.08 14.56 10.04
C SER A 477 -4.78 13.55 9.12
N ILE A 478 -4.63 12.23 9.36
CA ILE A 478 -5.40 11.21 8.63
C ILE A 478 -6.88 11.23 9.07
N LEU A 479 -7.17 11.56 10.34
CA LEU A 479 -8.51 11.51 10.93
C LEU A 479 -9.35 12.77 10.64
N VAL A 480 -8.75 13.79 10.03
CA VAL A 480 -9.41 15.06 9.69
C VAL A 480 -10.73 14.91 8.91
N PRO A 481 -10.87 13.98 7.93
CA PRO A 481 -12.16 13.77 7.26
C PRO A 481 -13.29 13.44 8.24
N LEU A 482 -13.02 12.59 9.24
CA LEU A 482 -13.99 12.23 10.27
C LEU A 482 -14.34 13.44 11.16
N GLN A 483 -13.34 14.24 11.53
CA GLN A 483 -13.52 15.42 12.38
C GLN A 483 -14.24 16.56 11.67
N GLN A 484 -14.01 16.75 10.37
CA GLN A 484 -14.68 17.79 9.58
C GLN A 484 -16.10 17.38 9.21
N CYS A 485 -16.30 16.13 8.79
CA CYS A 485 -17.61 15.69 8.35
C CYS A 485 -18.55 15.35 9.52
N CYS A 486 -17.98 14.90 10.65
CA CYS A 486 -18.68 14.42 11.84
C CYS A 486 -19.80 13.43 11.52
N ARG A 487 -19.48 12.39 10.74
CA ARG A 487 -20.42 11.36 10.27
C ARG A 487 -19.80 9.97 10.43
N ILE A 488 -20.56 8.98 10.89
CA ILE A 488 -20.11 7.59 10.99
C ILE A 488 -21.29 6.63 10.88
N ARG A 489 -21.06 5.45 10.28
CA ARG A 489 -22.04 4.36 10.28
C ARG A 489 -22.22 3.80 11.69
N LYS A 490 -23.45 3.56 12.10
CA LYS A 490 -23.78 2.92 13.39
C LYS A 490 -23.13 1.54 13.49
N SER A 491 -23.14 0.75 12.41
CA SER A 491 -22.48 -0.55 12.36
C SER A 491 -20.98 -0.46 12.66
N THR A 492 -20.26 0.48 12.03
CA THR A 492 -18.84 0.73 12.27
C THR A 492 -18.62 1.21 13.70
N TYR A 493 -19.38 2.19 14.18
CA TYR A 493 -19.23 2.74 15.52
C TYR A 493 -19.37 1.68 16.62
N LEU A 494 -20.41 0.82 16.53
CA LEU A 494 -20.63 -0.26 17.48
C LEU A 494 -19.50 -1.31 17.46
N ARG A 495 -18.95 -1.63 16.28
CA ARG A 495 -17.79 -2.53 16.16
C ARG A 495 -16.55 -1.93 16.79
N LEU A 496 -16.26 -0.64 16.57
CA LEU A 496 -15.12 0.04 17.21
C LEU A 496 -15.24 0.05 18.74
N GLN A 497 -16.45 0.28 19.27
CA GLN A 497 -16.70 0.20 20.71
C GLN A 497 -16.48 -1.21 21.26
N LEU A 498 -16.92 -2.25 20.53
CA LEU A 498 -16.68 -3.65 20.89
C LEU A 498 -15.18 -3.96 20.94
N LEU A 499 -14.43 -3.58 19.89
CA LEU A 499 -12.99 -3.84 19.75
C LEU A 499 -12.12 -3.10 20.78
N ALA A 500 -12.69 -2.10 21.46
CA ALA A 500 -12.04 -1.39 22.57
C ALA A 500 -12.23 -2.07 23.93
N LYS A 501 -13.11 -3.08 24.05
CA LYS A 501 -13.29 -3.86 25.27
C LYS A 501 -12.15 -4.86 25.44
N GLU A 502 -11.73 -5.12 26.68
CA GLU A 502 -10.64 -6.07 26.97
C GLU A 502 -10.93 -7.48 26.45
N GLU A 503 -12.20 -7.89 26.42
CA GLU A 503 -12.65 -9.19 25.90
C GLU A 503 -12.51 -9.35 24.38
N TYR A 504 -12.41 -8.25 23.63
CA TYR A 504 -12.32 -8.22 22.16
C TYR A 504 -11.21 -7.28 21.71
N LYS A 505 -10.15 -7.16 22.50
CA LYS A 505 -9.08 -6.19 22.29
C LYS A 505 -8.47 -6.34 20.90
N LEU A 506 -8.48 -5.24 20.13
CA LEU A 506 -8.04 -5.24 18.73
C LEU A 506 -6.63 -5.80 18.54
N SER A 507 -5.68 -5.44 19.42
CA SER A 507 -4.31 -5.96 19.39
C SER A 507 -4.24 -7.50 19.50
N LEU A 508 -5.03 -8.10 20.38
CA LEU A 508 -5.06 -9.55 20.60
C LEU A 508 -5.70 -10.28 19.42
N LEU A 509 -6.80 -9.74 18.89
CA LEU A 509 -7.46 -10.26 17.70
C LEU A 509 -6.53 -10.23 16.49
N MET A 510 -5.85 -9.10 16.27
CA MET A 510 -4.85 -8.96 15.20
C MET A 510 -3.69 -9.94 15.38
N ALA A 511 -3.17 -10.09 16.59
CA ALA A 511 -2.09 -11.03 16.89
C ALA A 511 -2.51 -12.49 16.63
N GLU A 512 -3.73 -12.88 17.00
CA GLU A 512 -4.26 -14.22 16.69
C GLU A 512 -4.45 -14.42 15.17
N SER A 513 -4.96 -13.40 14.48
CA SER A 513 -5.31 -13.46 13.05
C SER A 513 -4.07 -13.59 12.19
N LEU A 514 -3.02 -12.84 12.52
CA LEU A 514 -1.74 -12.84 11.80
C LEU A 514 -0.85 -14.05 12.13
N ARG A 515 -1.11 -14.77 13.23
CA ARG A 515 -0.27 -15.88 13.68
C ARG A 515 -0.17 -17.02 12.67
N ARG A 516 -1.20 -17.20 11.84
CA ARG A 516 -1.28 -18.30 10.87
C ARG A 516 -0.57 -17.97 9.54
N ASP A 517 -0.17 -16.72 9.33
CA ASP A 517 0.55 -16.35 8.12
C ASP A 517 1.97 -16.95 8.13
N ARG A 518 2.47 -17.37 6.96
CA ARG A 518 3.78 -18.02 6.83
C ARG A 518 4.95 -17.10 7.17
N VAL A 519 4.75 -15.79 7.13
CA VAL A 519 5.78 -14.80 7.49
C VAL A 519 5.56 -14.23 8.89
N ALA A 520 4.78 -14.92 9.72
CA ALA A 520 4.61 -14.55 11.12
C ALA A 520 5.97 -14.53 11.88
N PRO A 521 6.18 -13.57 12.80
CA PRO A 521 5.27 -12.46 13.14
C PRO A 521 5.19 -11.42 12.01
N VAL A 522 3.99 -11.01 11.58
CA VAL A 522 3.84 -10.01 10.50
C VAL A 522 4.06 -8.59 11.03
N LEU A 523 3.47 -8.27 12.19
CA LEU A 523 3.63 -6.98 12.85
C LEU A 523 4.55 -7.12 14.08
N TYR A 524 5.37 -6.11 14.29
CA TYR A 524 6.12 -5.95 15.54
C TYR A 524 5.16 -5.57 16.68
N GLN A 525 5.45 -6.05 17.89
CA GLN A 525 4.53 -5.96 19.03
C GLN A 525 4.02 -4.53 19.33
N PRO A 526 4.86 -3.47 19.33
CA PRO A 526 4.40 -2.09 19.47
C PRO A 526 3.40 -1.61 18.42
N HIS A 527 3.38 -2.17 17.20
CA HIS A 527 2.33 -1.84 16.23
C HIS A 527 0.96 -2.38 16.66
N LEU A 528 0.92 -3.55 17.32
CA LEU A 528 -0.33 -4.09 17.86
C LEU A 528 -0.84 -3.21 19.00
N GLU A 529 0.04 -2.74 19.88
CA GLU A 529 -0.31 -1.81 20.96
C GLU A 529 -0.77 -0.45 20.43
N ALA A 530 -0.14 0.04 19.35
CA ALA A 530 -0.53 1.26 18.67
C ALA A 530 -1.95 1.18 18.09
N LEU A 531 -2.42 0.02 17.63
CA LEU A 531 -3.79 -0.17 17.16
C LEU A 531 -4.82 0.12 18.27
N ASP A 532 -4.59 -0.40 19.48
CA ASP A 532 -5.48 -0.14 20.61
C ASP A 532 -5.47 1.34 21.03
N ARG A 533 -4.29 1.99 20.97
CA ARG A 533 -4.16 3.41 21.26
C ARG A 533 -4.92 4.25 20.23
N ARG A 534 -4.71 4.00 18.94
CA ARG A 534 -5.39 4.69 17.83
C ARG A 534 -6.90 4.45 17.85
N LEU A 535 -7.36 3.24 18.16
CA LEU A 535 -8.79 2.96 18.30
C LEU A 535 -9.45 3.87 19.35
N ARG A 536 -8.78 4.13 20.48
CA ARG A 536 -9.29 5.06 21.50
C ARG A 536 -9.35 6.50 20.99
N VAL A 537 -8.38 6.92 20.17
CA VAL A 537 -8.39 8.24 19.53
C VAL A 537 -9.55 8.38 18.55
N VAL A 538 -9.83 7.35 17.74
CA VAL A 538 -11.01 7.34 16.84
C VAL A 538 -12.30 7.48 17.66
N LEU A 539 -12.46 6.68 18.72
CA LEU A 539 -13.64 6.75 19.58
C LEU A 539 -13.77 8.11 20.27
N GLN A 540 -12.66 8.75 20.65
CA GLN A 540 -12.67 10.11 21.19
C GLN A 540 -13.14 11.12 20.14
N ALA A 541 -12.62 11.07 18.91
CA ALA A 541 -13.06 11.98 17.85
C ALA A 541 -14.56 11.85 17.55
N VAL A 542 -15.10 10.62 17.56
CA VAL A 542 -16.55 10.42 17.41
C VAL A 542 -17.34 11.00 18.59
N ARG A 543 -16.84 10.83 19.83
CA ARG A 543 -17.47 11.45 21.02
C ARG A 543 -17.50 12.97 20.90
N ASP A 544 -16.39 13.59 20.52
CA ASP A 544 -16.30 15.04 20.36
C ASP A 544 -17.31 15.55 19.31
N CYS A 545 -17.47 14.83 18.19
CA CYS A 545 -18.51 15.13 17.20
C CYS A 545 -19.93 14.97 17.78
N VAL A 546 -20.21 13.88 18.51
CA VAL A 546 -21.53 13.62 19.10
C VAL A 546 -21.90 14.67 20.14
N GLU A 547 -20.94 15.12 20.95
CA GLU A 547 -21.15 16.19 21.94
C GLU A 547 -21.43 17.54 21.27
N LYS A 548 -20.83 17.80 20.10
CA LYS A 548 -21.01 19.03 19.33
C LYS A 548 -22.32 19.06 18.54
N ASP A 549 -22.59 18.03 17.73
CA ASP A 549 -23.63 18.04 16.69
C ASP A 549 -24.83 17.14 17.03
N GLY A 550 -24.75 16.38 18.13
CA GLY A 550 -25.77 15.45 18.60
C GLY A 550 -25.68 14.05 17.97
N PRO A 551 -26.11 12.99 18.67
CA PRO A 551 -25.92 11.60 18.24
C PRO A 551 -26.65 11.27 16.94
N HIS A 552 -27.83 11.85 16.71
CA HIS A 552 -28.64 11.60 15.52
C HIS A 552 -28.05 12.21 14.24
N SER A 553 -27.29 13.30 14.36
CA SER A 553 -26.64 13.96 13.21
C SER A 553 -25.33 13.26 12.81
N VAL A 554 -24.67 12.63 13.78
CA VAL A 554 -23.33 12.02 13.62
C VAL A 554 -23.41 10.54 13.29
N VAL A 555 -24.29 9.80 13.97
CA VAL A 555 -24.37 8.33 13.87
C VAL A 555 -25.53 7.94 12.95
N GLU A 556 -25.19 7.61 11.71
CA GLU A 556 -26.14 7.21 10.68
C GLU A 556 -26.56 5.74 10.86
N ASP A 557 -27.87 5.49 10.98
CA ASP A 557 -28.40 4.15 11.25
C ASP A 557 -28.47 3.31 9.98
N ASP A 558 -27.46 2.47 9.78
CA ASP A 558 -27.39 1.46 8.72
C ASP A 558 -27.83 0.06 9.18
N LEU A 559 -28.43 -0.05 10.36
CA LEU A 559 -28.89 -1.31 10.97
C LEU A 559 -30.41 -1.50 10.89
N GLY A 560 -31.15 -0.44 10.58
CA GLY A 560 -32.61 -0.41 10.53
C GLY A 560 -33.23 -1.32 9.46
N PRO A 561 -34.50 -1.74 9.65
CA PRO A 561 -35.21 -2.63 8.72
C PRO A 561 -35.42 -2.03 7.32
N GLU A 562 -35.46 -0.70 7.17
CA GLU A 562 -35.58 -0.02 5.88
C GLU A 562 -34.36 -0.24 4.95
N HIS A 563 -33.20 -0.58 5.53
CA HIS A 563 -31.99 -0.97 4.78
C HIS A 563 -31.86 -2.49 4.64
N ARG A 564 -32.80 -3.27 5.20
CA ARG A 564 -32.83 -4.74 5.10
C ARG A 564 -33.88 -5.25 4.10
N VAL A 565 -34.92 -4.47 3.80
CA VAL A 565 -36.05 -4.88 2.94
C VAL A 565 -36.78 -3.65 2.38
N LEU A 566 -36.79 -3.48 1.05
CA LEU A 566 -37.98 -3.07 0.28
C LEU A 566 -38.03 -3.82 -1.06
N PRO A 567 -38.67 -5.01 -1.12
CA PRO A 567 -39.18 -5.57 -2.34
C PRO A 567 -40.48 -4.85 -2.68
N GLY A 568 -40.56 -4.33 -3.91
CA GLY A 568 -41.79 -3.86 -4.52
C GLY A 568 -41.83 -2.36 -4.77
N ARG A 569 -41.36 -1.96 -5.95
CA ARG A 569 -42.28 -1.49 -7.01
C ARG A 569 -41.73 -1.83 -8.38
#